data_AF-A0A8S9BG93-F1
#
_entry.id   AF-A0A8S9BG93-F1
#
_cell.length_a   1.000
_cell.length_b   1.000
_cell.length_c   1.000
_cell.angle_alpha   90.00
_cell.angle_beta   90.00
_cell.angle_gamma   90.00
#
_symmetry.space_group_name_H-M   'P 1'
#
loop_
_entity.id
_entity.type
_entity.pdbx_description
1 polymer ?
#
loop_
_entity_poly.entity_id
_entity_poly.type
_entity_poly.pdbx_seq_one_letter_code
_entity_poly.pdbx_strand_id
1 'polypeptide(L)'
;MATKKHRASERIAFFFEKYATLSREECDAIAASIDPTCLSPTSIQGAFSYTLVGASQVVQFRAKISPLNLSLVDIAKSIHGHLVARTFQFGIFGDESKGENVVLVYCMERLQGENFSLLTASTQLDALQHQKQERTVEGLARFFAQSWKHPQPKTNEMVEKIHSGFSQKLELLATNLPSRHHRLVQHCQKNLQYLSLPEIPWTITHGDLCDTNLLVDSLTGTLTGVPDWAEAEVLPFGLALWGLQTLLGSMDEAESRWLYFSEYASLESIFWAEFTKNIASLSEKQWMGIRIGHLLGLLCRHGFKFTGTGEIPKDDSWDLRILDGQLLANEKKWLESD
;
A
#
# COMPACT_ATOMS: atom_id res chain seq x y z
N MET A 1 -18.53 -7.83 -7.93
CA MET A 1 -18.31 -6.76 -8.93
C MET A 1 -16.81 -6.60 -9.09
N ALA A 2 -16.20 -7.19 -10.12
CA ALA A 2 -14.81 -6.90 -10.50
C ALA A 2 -14.51 -5.43 -10.20
N THR A 3 -13.41 -5.12 -9.50
CA THR A 3 -13.02 -3.76 -9.15
C THR A 3 -13.03 -2.96 -10.43
N LYS A 4 -14.15 -2.29 -10.68
CA LYS A 4 -14.34 -1.52 -11.89
C LYS A 4 -13.33 -0.41 -11.68
N LYS A 5 -12.18 -0.49 -12.36
CA LYS A 5 -11.17 0.57 -12.33
C LYS A 5 -11.92 1.80 -12.84
N HIS A 6 -12.37 2.62 -11.88
CA HIS A 6 -13.16 3.79 -12.19
C HIS A 6 -12.31 4.67 -13.06
N ARG A 7 -12.87 5.13 -14.18
CA ARG A 7 -12.14 6.07 -15.04
C ARG A 7 -11.84 7.31 -14.20
N ALA A 8 -10.70 7.95 -14.45
CA ALA A 8 -10.33 9.17 -13.73
C ALA A 8 -11.48 10.20 -13.72
N SER A 9 -12.21 10.34 -14.84
CA SER A 9 -13.39 11.19 -14.96
C SER A 9 -14.53 10.85 -13.97
N GLU A 10 -14.77 9.56 -13.71
CA GLU A 10 -15.79 9.11 -12.75
C GLU A 10 -15.37 9.45 -11.32
N ARG A 11 -14.09 9.24 -10.98
CA ARG A 11 -13.53 9.59 -9.67
C ARG A 11 -13.58 11.09 -9.42
N ILE A 12 -13.23 11.89 -10.43
CA ILE A 12 -13.30 13.36 -10.36
C ILE A 12 -14.74 13.80 -10.11
N ALA A 13 -15.69 13.32 -10.93
CA ALA A 13 -17.10 13.67 -10.77
C ALA A 13 -17.63 13.31 -9.38
N PHE A 14 -17.32 12.10 -8.90
CA PHE A 14 -17.72 11.65 -7.57
C PHE A 14 -17.12 12.51 -6.45
N PHE A 15 -15.85 12.91 -6.57
CA PHE A 15 -15.21 13.77 -5.59
C PHE A 15 -15.93 15.12 -5.44
N PHE A 16 -16.23 15.78 -6.56
CA PHE A 16 -16.94 17.05 -6.55
C PHE A 16 -18.41 16.92 -6.13
N GLU A 17 -19.06 15.79 -6.43
CA GLU A 17 -20.43 15.53 -5.98
C GLU A 17 -20.51 15.31 -4.46
N LYS A 18 -19.54 14.60 -3.88
CA LYS A 18 -19.62 14.10 -2.49
C LYS A 18 -18.84 14.91 -1.48
N TYR A 19 -17.71 15.50 -1.86
CA TYR A 19 -16.70 15.94 -0.90
C TYR A 19 -16.28 17.40 -1.03
N ALA A 20 -16.60 18.07 -2.14
CA ALA A 20 -16.19 19.44 -2.39
C ALA A 20 -17.40 20.38 -2.55
N THR A 21 -17.34 21.53 -1.89
CA THR A 21 -18.22 22.67 -2.19
C THR A 21 -17.72 23.51 -3.35
N LEU A 22 -16.40 23.51 -3.59
CA LEU A 22 -15.77 24.19 -4.70
C LEU A 22 -16.11 23.51 -6.03
N SER A 23 -16.24 24.30 -7.08
CA SER A 23 -16.27 23.79 -8.44
C SER A 23 -14.90 23.28 -8.87
N ARG A 24 -14.85 22.50 -9.95
CA ARG A 24 -13.59 22.05 -10.53
C ARG A 24 -12.75 23.23 -11.01
N GLU A 25 -13.38 24.23 -11.61
CA GLU A 25 -12.72 25.43 -12.12
C GLU A 25 -12.07 26.24 -10.98
N GLU A 26 -12.71 26.30 -9.81
CA GLU A 26 -12.14 26.93 -8.62
C GLU A 26 -10.91 26.17 -8.10
N CYS A 27 -10.98 24.83 -8.03
CA CYS A 27 -9.83 24.00 -7.69
C CYS A 27 -8.68 24.14 -8.71
N ASP A 28 -8.99 24.15 -10.00
CA ASP A 28 -7.99 24.32 -11.07
C ASP A 28 -7.32 25.71 -10.96
N ALA A 29 -8.09 26.76 -10.64
CA ALA A 29 -7.54 28.10 -10.38
C ALA A 29 -6.64 28.15 -9.14
N ILE A 30 -7.02 27.48 -8.05
CA ILE A 30 -6.18 27.36 -6.85
C ILE A 30 -4.88 26.63 -7.19
N ALA A 31 -4.95 25.51 -7.91
CA ALA A 31 -3.76 24.75 -8.30
C ALA A 31 -2.82 25.57 -9.19
N ALA A 32 -3.37 26.31 -10.16
CA ALA A 32 -2.60 27.22 -11.01
C ALA A 32 -1.93 28.36 -10.23
N SER A 33 -2.53 28.80 -9.11
CA SER A 33 -1.90 29.79 -8.21
C SER A 33 -0.71 29.23 -7.42
N ILE A 34 -0.66 27.91 -7.22
CA ILE A 34 0.44 27.20 -6.54
C ILE A 34 1.55 26.88 -7.54
N ASP A 35 1.20 26.26 -8.66
CA ASP A 35 2.09 25.95 -9.78
C ASP A 35 1.30 26.17 -11.09
N PRO A 36 1.62 27.21 -11.89
CA PRO A 36 0.92 27.51 -13.15
C PRO A 36 0.93 26.38 -14.18
N THR A 37 1.80 25.37 -14.00
CA THR A 37 1.88 24.20 -14.87
C THR A 37 0.94 23.06 -14.46
N CYS A 38 0.30 23.13 -13.28
CA CYS A 38 -0.70 22.18 -12.79
C CYS A 38 -2.04 22.33 -13.53
N LEU A 39 -2.05 21.98 -14.83
CA LEU A 39 -3.20 22.18 -15.71
C LEU A 39 -3.98 20.89 -16.01
N SER A 40 -3.40 19.74 -15.68
CA SER A 40 -3.95 18.43 -16.07
C SER A 40 -4.20 17.54 -14.86
N PRO A 41 -5.37 16.91 -14.76
CA PRO A 41 -5.60 15.83 -13.81
C PRO A 41 -4.64 14.68 -14.07
N THR A 42 -4.20 14.01 -13.00
CA THR A 42 -3.47 12.74 -13.14
C THR A 42 -4.36 11.67 -13.80
N SER A 43 -3.73 10.76 -14.55
CA SER A 43 -4.41 9.64 -15.23
C SER A 43 -5.08 8.67 -14.25
N ILE A 44 -4.60 8.62 -13.01
CA ILE A 44 -5.16 7.84 -11.90
C ILE A 44 -5.59 8.82 -10.81
N GLN A 45 -6.82 8.67 -10.29
CA GLN A 45 -7.39 9.52 -9.25
C GLN A 45 -7.80 8.69 -8.04
N GLY A 46 -7.49 9.18 -6.85
CA GLY A 46 -7.86 8.56 -5.58
C GLY A 46 -9.37 8.62 -5.31
N ALA A 47 -9.86 7.78 -4.39
CA ALA A 47 -11.28 7.75 -4.04
C ALA A 47 -11.75 9.00 -3.26
N PHE A 48 -10.83 9.66 -2.55
CA PHE A 48 -11.11 10.79 -1.66
C PHE A 48 -10.39 12.08 -2.08
N SER A 49 -9.92 12.15 -3.34
CA SER A 49 -9.09 13.25 -3.78
C SER A 49 -9.26 13.61 -5.25
N TYR A 50 -9.11 14.89 -5.56
CA TYR A 50 -8.82 15.40 -6.90
C TYR A 50 -7.35 15.82 -6.98
N THR A 51 -6.61 15.26 -7.94
CA THR A 51 -5.16 15.45 -8.06
C THR A 51 -4.79 16.03 -9.43
N LEU A 52 -4.06 17.13 -9.42
CA LEU A 52 -3.48 17.81 -10.57
C LEU A 52 -1.96 17.65 -10.57
N VAL A 53 -1.38 17.49 -11.75
CA VAL A 53 0.07 17.36 -11.93
C VAL A 53 0.61 18.52 -12.77
N GLY A 54 1.66 19.14 -12.24
CA GLY A 54 2.47 20.15 -12.92
C GLY A 54 3.83 19.60 -13.35
N ALA A 55 4.70 20.48 -13.81
CA ALA A 55 6.05 20.14 -14.22
C ALA A 55 6.91 19.71 -13.03
N SER A 56 6.74 20.36 -11.87
CA SER A 56 7.56 20.14 -10.67
C SER A 56 6.77 19.73 -9.43
N GLN A 57 5.47 20.00 -9.40
CA GLN A 57 4.62 19.73 -8.26
C GLN A 57 3.39 18.90 -8.61
N VAL A 58 2.82 18.30 -7.59
CA VAL A 58 1.49 17.70 -7.59
C VAL A 58 0.64 18.47 -6.58
N VAL A 59 -0.52 18.94 -7.00
CA VAL A 59 -1.50 19.58 -6.13
C VAL A 59 -2.65 18.62 -5.93
N GLN A 60 -2.93 18.26 -4.67
CA GLN A 60 -4.00 17.33 -4.32
C GLN A 60 -4.99 17.99 -3.37
N PHE A 61 -6.25 18.00 -3.80
CA PHE A 61 -7.41 18.38 -3.02
C PHE A 61 -7.97 17.12 -2.39
N ARG A 62 -8.03 17.04 -1.07
CA ARG A 62 -8.55 15.87 -0.34
C ARG A 62 -9.80 16.22 0.44
N ALA A 63 -10.70 15.24 0.53
CA ALA A 63 -11.87 15.31 1.39
C ALA A 63 -11.43 15.41 2.86
N LYS A 64 -12.14 16.21 3.68
CA LYS A 64 -11.85 16.36 5.11
C LYS A 64 -11.86 15.04 5.90
N ILE A 65 -12.65 14.06 5.44
CA ILE A 65 -12.74 12.72 6.04
C ILE A 65 -11.49 11.85 5.81
N SER A 66 -10.59 12.25 4.91
CA SER A 66 -9.36 11.51 4.58
C SER A 66 -8.17 12.48 4.47
N PRO A 67 -7.76 13.13 5.58
CA PRO A 67 -6.59 14.01 5.59
C PRO A 67 -5.30 13.21 5.45
N LEU A 68 -4.22 13.85 5.00
CA LEU A 68 -2.87 13.28 5.13
C LEU A 68 -2.37 13.55 6.55
N ASN A 69 -1.79 12.54 7.19
CA ASN A 69 -1.04 12.74 8.42
C ASN A 69 0.38 13.21 8.08
N LEU A 70 0.58 14.53 7.99
CA LEU A 70 1.86 15.11 7.59
C LEU A 70 3.03 14.68 8.50
N SER A 71 2.78 14.41 9.78
CA SER A 71 3.83 13.91 10.68
C SER A 71 4.33 12.52 10.25
N LEU A 72 3.43 11.64 9.81
CA LEU A 72 3.80 10.32 9.29
C LEU A 72 4.43 10.41 7.90
N VAL A 73 3.97 11.34 7.05
CA VAL A 73 4.58 11.61 5.74
C VAL A 73 6.01 12.13 5.90
N ASP A 74 6.26 13.01 6.87
CA ASP A 74 7.60 13.54 7.16
C ASP A 74 8.53 12.45 7.71
N ILE A 75 8.03 11.54 8.55
CA ILE A 75 8.76 10.34 8.99
C ILE A 75 9.13 9.47 7.78
N ALA A 76 8.15 9.18 6.90
CA ALA A 76 8.38 8.41 5.69
C ALA A 76 9.44 9.08 4.78
N LYS A 77 9.36 10.40 4.57
CA LYS A 77 10.35 11.19 3.82
C LYS A 77 11.73 11.13 4.47
N SER A 78 11.82 11.21 5.79
CA SER A 78 13.10 11.10 6.51
C SER A 78 13.75 9.72 6.35
N ILE A 79 12.97 8.65 6.27
CA ILE A 79 13.48 7.27 6.21
C ILE A 79 13.81 6.86 4.77
N HIS A 80 12.94 7.21 3.82
CA HIS A 80 13.03 6.74 2.43
C HIS A 80 13.58 7.80 1.45
N GLY A 81 13.77 9.02 1.91
CA GLY A 81 14.44 10.09 1.16
C GLY A 81 13.72 10.43 -0.15
N HIS A 82 14.39 10.18 -1.27
CA HIS A 82 13.90 10.53 -2.60
C HIS A 82 12.67 9.73 -3.04
N LEU A 83 12.38 8.58 -2.41
CA LEU A 83 11.23 7.76 -2.76
C LEU A 83 9.90 8.36 -2.29
N VAL A 84 9.90 9.30 -1.36
CA VAL A 84 8.68 9.91 -0.80
C VAL A 84 8.65 11.37 -1.19
N ALA A 85 7.51 11.91 -1.56
CA ALA A 85 7.39 13.32 -1.92
C ALA A 85 7.52 14.20 -0.66
N ARG A 86 8.27 15.31 -0.76
CA ARG A 86 8.11 16.37 0.23
C ARG A 86 6.68 16.91 0.11
N THR A 87 5.96 16.95 1.23
CA THR A 87 4.53 17.27 1.26
C THR A 87 4.27 18.36 2.29
N PHE A 88 3.43 19.35 1.96
CA PHE A 88 2.94 20.32 2.92
C PHE A 88 1.49 20.69 2.60
N GLN A 89 0.75 21.13 3.62
CA GLN A 89 -0.61 21.64 3.44
C GLN A 89 -0.53 23.11 3.02
N PHE A 90 -1.07 23.41 1.85
CA PHE A 90 -1.17 24.77 1.33
C PHE A 90 -2.31 25.55 1.99
N GLY A 91 -3.46 24.90 2.20
CA GLY A 91 -4.60 25.55 2.82
C GLY A 91 -5.83 24.66 2.92
N ILE A 92 -6.92 25.25 3.42
CA ILE A 92 -8.25 24.65 3.52
C ILE A 92 -9.19 25.60 2.77
N PHE A 93 -9.98 25.07 1.85
CA PHE A 93 -10.86 25.87 1.01
C PHE A 93 -12.27 25.28 0.94
N GLY A 94 -13.25 26.14 0.69
CA GLY A 94 -14.67 25.78 0.64
C GLY A 94 -15.50 26.49 1.73
N ASP A 95 -16.80 26.27 1.68
CA ASP A 95 -17.75 26.91 2.57
C ASP A 95 -18.00 26.07 3.84
N GLU A 96 -17.38 26.48 4.96
CA GLU A 96 -17.57 25.83 6.27
C GLU A 96 -19.03 25.88 6.75
N SER A 97 -19.82 26.86 6.30
CA SER A 97 -21.23 26.99 6.69
C SER A 97 -22.13 25.93 6.05
N LYS A 98 -21.64 25.25 5.01
CA LYS A 98 -22.30 24.09 4.36
C LYS A 98 -21.81 22.74 4.89
N GLY A 99 -21.11 22.71 6.03
CA GLY A 99 -20.73 21.48 6.74
C GLY A 99 -19.34 20.94 6.38
N GLU A 100 -19.20 19.60 6.27
CA GLU A 100 -17.91 18.88 6.17
C GLU A 100 -17.22 18.91 4.78
N ASN A 101 -17.77 19.63 3.82
CA ASN A 101 -17.35 19.62 2.40
C ASN A 101 -16.29 20.70 2.06
N VAL A 102 -15.44 21.02 3.03
CA VAL A 102 -14.19 21.74 2.78
C VAL A 102 -13.13 20.77 2.28
N VAL A 103 -12.25 21.26 1.40
CA VAL A 103 -11.15 20.48 0.84
C VAL A 103 -9.83 20.91 1.46
N LEU A 104 -9.03 19.93 1.82
CA LEU A 104 -7.65 20.12 2.29
C LEU A 104 -6.74 20.10 1.07
N VAL A 105 -5.95 21.15 0.87
CA VAL A 105 -5.09 21.30 -0.29
C VAL A 105 -3.65 21.03 0.10
N TYR A 106 -3.06 20.01 -0.52
CA TYR A 106 -1.67 19.61 -0.32
C TYR A 106 -0.85 19.88 -1.57
N CYS A 107 0.36 20.39 -1.36
CA CYS A 107 1.37 20.53 -2.38
C CYS A 107 2.47 19.50 -2.13
N MET A 108 2.83 18.78 -3.19
CA MET A 108 3.76 17.67 -3.14
C MET A 108 4.83 17.81 -4.23
N GLU A 109 6.06 17.45 -3.91
CA GLU A 109 7.11 17.23 -4.90
C GLU A 109 6.66 16.19 -5.94
N ARG A 110 6.83 16.48 -7.24
CA ARG A 110 6.56 15.51 -8.29
C ARG A 110 7.66 14.45 -8.35
N LEU A 111 7.36 13.28 -7.82
CA LEU A 111 8.19 12.09 -8.00
C LEU A 111 8.26 11.71 -9.49
N GLN A 112 9.44 11.28 -9.93
CA GLN A 112 9.67 10.80 -11.28
C GLN A 112 9.35 9.30 -11.38
N GLY A 113 9.17 8.82 -12.61
CA GLY A 113 8.86 7.42 -12.91
C GLY A 113 7.42 7.21 -13.37
N GLU A 114 7.16 5.99 -13.83
CA GLU A 114 5.85 5.52 -14.28
C GLU A 114 5.29 4.55 -13.25
N ASN A 115 3.95 4.51 -13.10
CA ASN A 115 3.32 3.53 -12.22
C ASN A 115 3.64 2.11 -12.70
N PHE A 116 4.08 1.26 -11.79
CA PHE A 116 4.46 -0.12 -12.08
C PHE A 116 3.33 -0.90 -12.79
N SER A 117 2.08 -0.63 -12.41
CA SER A 117 0.87 -1.19 -13.04
C SER A 117 0.75 -0.95 -14.55
N LEU A 118 1.42 0.06 -15.11
CA LEU A 118 1.42 0.36 -16.55
C LEU A 118 2.47 -0.43 -17.32
N LEU A 119 3.43 -1.04 -16.64
CA LEU A 119 4.56 -1.75 -17.24
C LEU A 119 4.37 -3.26 -17.24
N THR A 120 3.48 -3.79 -16.39
CA THR A 120 3.20 -5.22 -16.28
C THR A 120 1.99 -5.63 -17.11
N ALA A 121 2.22 -5.99 -18.37
CA ALA A 121 1.15 -6.45 -19.28
C ALA A 121 1.13 -7.97 -19.50
N SER A 122 2.21 -8.69 -19.17
CA SER A 122 2.39 -10.11 -19.44
C SER A 122 2.90 -10.85 -18.21
N THR A 123 2.44 -12.08 -18.01
CA THR A 123 2.93 -12.99 -16.97
C THR A 123 4.23 -13.69 -17.34
N GLN A 124 4.59 -13.69 -18.63
CA GLN A 124 5.90 -14.08 -19.13
C GLN A 124 6.74 -12.83 -19.35
N LEU A 125 7.86 -12.75 -18.62
CA LEU A 125 8.83 -11.69 -18.76
C LEU A 125 9.90 -12.12 -19.76
N ASP A 126 10.16 -11.31 -20.78
CA ASP A 126 11.39 -11.47 -21.55
C ASP A 126 12.62 -11.17 -20.66
N ALA A 127 13.83 -11.48 -21.15
CA ALA A 127 15.05 -11.30 -20.37
C ALA A 127 15.27 -9.85 -19.90
N LEU A 128 14.85 -8.85 -20.69
CA LEU A 128 14.99 -7.44 -20.34
C LEU A 128 13.96 -7.03 -19.29
N GLN A 129 12.70 -7.45 -19.45
CA GLN A 129 11.63 -7.23 -18.47
C GLN A 129 11.96 -7.91 -17.14
N HIS A 130 12.51 -9.12 -17.18
CA HIS A 130 12.97 -9.82 -16.00
C HIS A 130 14.04 -9.02 -15.25
N GLN A 131 15.06 -8.51 -15.95
CA GLN A 131 16.10 -7.68 -15.32
C GLN A 131 15.53 -6.39 -14.70
N LYS A 132 14.54 -5.76 -15.34
CA LYS A 132 13.86 -4.57 -14.78
C LYS A 132 13.08 -4.94 -13.51
N GLN A 133 12.40 -6.09 -13.52
CA GLN A 133 11.66 -6.61 -12.39
C GLN A 133 12.59 -6.89 -11.20
N GLU A 134 13.74 -7.53 -11.44
CA GLU A 134 14.77 -7.77 -10.41
C GLU A 134 15.19 -6.47 -9.74
N ARG A 135 15.51 -5.43 -10.52
CA ARG A 135 15.88 -4.10 -9.97
C ARG A 135 14.75 -3.44 -9.19
N THR A 136 13.50 -3.64 -9.60
CA THR A 136 12.33 -3.12 -8.86
C THR A 136 12.21 -3.84 -7.51
N VAL A 137 12.35 -5.16 -7.51
CA VAL A 137 12.31 -6.01 -6.31
C VAL A 137 13.44 -5.68 -5.34
N GLU A 138 14.66 -5.48 -5.84
CA GLU A 138 15.78 -5.01 -5.03
C GLU A 138 15.53 -3.62 -4.44
N GLY A 139 14.93 -2.71 -5.23
CA GLY A 139 14.52 -1.39 -4.77
C GLY A 139 13.52 -1.48 -3.61
N LEU A 140 12.51 -2.34 -3.74
CA LEU A 140 11.53 -2.60 -2.69
C LEU A 140 12.16 -3.24 -1.44
N ALA A 141 13.11 -4.16 -1.62
CA ALA A 141 13.86 -4.76 -0.51
C ALA A 141 14.66 -3.70 0.27
N ARG A 142 15.33 -2.78 -0.43
CA ARG A 142 16.02 -1.63 0.19
C ARG A 142 15.04 -0.69 0.91
N PHE A 143 13.87 -0.43 0.34
CA PHE A 143 12.81 0.34 0.97
C PHE A 143 12.38 -0.28 2.31
N PHE A 144 12.07 -1.58 2.34
CA PHE A 144 11.74 -2.27 3.60
C PHE A 144 12.91 -2.31 4.58
N ALA A 145 14.15 -2.49 4.11
CA ALA A 145 15.34 -2.45 4.95
C ALA A 145 15.54 -1.07 5.60
N GLN A 146 15.22 0.02 4.91
CA GLN A 146 15.25 1.38 5.48
C GLN A 146 14.24 1.49 6.63
N SER A 147 13.00 1.03 6.45
CA SER A 147 12.00 0.99 7.52
C SER A 147 12.49 0.18 8.73
N TRP A 148 13.02 -1.02 8.50
CA TRP A 148 13.55 -1.89 9.55
C TRP A 148 14.64 -1.21 10.40
N LYS A 149 15.55 -0.48 9.74
CA LYS A 149 16.68 0.22 10.38
C LYS A 149 16.27 1.49 11.14
N HIS A 150 15.05 1.99 10.93
CA HIS A 150 14.55 3.20 11.57
C HIS A 150 13.27 2.89 12.35
N PRO A 151 13.37 2.11 13.45
CA PRO A 151 12.22 1.81 14.28
C PRO A 151 11.61 3.09 14.84
N GLN A 152 10.28 3.12 14.87
CA GLN A 152 9.49 4.22 15.36
C GLN A 152 9.11 4.01 16.84
N PRO A 153 8.93 5.10 17.61
CA PRO A 153 8.44 5.02 18.96
C PRO A 153 7.06 4.34 19.03
N LYS A 154 6.85 3.58 20.10
CA LYS A 154 5.56 2.94 20.42
C LYS A 154 5.29 3.04 21.91
N THR A 155 4.03 3.22 22.27
CA THR A 155 3.57 3.13 23.66
C THR A 155 2.98 1.75 23.93
N ASN A 156 2.91 1.33 25.19
CA ASN A 156 2.27 0.05 25.54
C ASN A 156 0.79 0.04 25.14
N GLU A 157 0.09 1.16 25.31
CA GLU A 157 -1.31 1.33 24.89
C GLU A 157 -1.47 1.11 23.37
N MET A 158 -0.55 1.64 22.56
CA MET A 158 -0.56 1.43 21.11
C MET A 158 -0.37 -0.06 20.77
N VAL A 159 0.59 -0.73 21.42
CA VAL A 159 0.84 -2.16 21.22
C VAL A 159 -0.39 -2.99 21.57
N GLU A 160 -1.00 -2.73 22.73
CA GLU A 160 -2.21 -3.43 23.19
C GLU A 160 -3.40 -3.21 22.25
N LYS A 161 -3.63 -1.96 21.83
CA LYS A 161 -4.71 -1.60 20.90
C LYS A 161 -4.56 -2.31 19.55
N ILE A 162 -3.38 -2.25 18.96
CA ILE A 162 -3.10 -2.87 17.66
C ILE A 162 -3.18 -4.40 17.75
N HIS A 163 -2.59 -5.01 18.79
CA HIS A 163 -2.67 -6.44 19.01
C HIS A 163 -4.13 -6.90 19.19
N SER A 164 -4.92 -6.21 20.01
CA SER A 164 -6.35 -6.50 20.20
C SER A 164 -7.14 -6.34 18.89
N GLY A 165 -6.87 -5.29 18.12
CA GLY A 165 -7.49 -5.06 16.82
C GLY A 165 -7.20 -6.20 15.84
N PHE A 166 -5.97 -6.70 15.78
CA PHE A 166 -5.63 -7.86 14.95
C PHE A 166 -6.26 -9.16 15.44
N SER A 167 -6.33 -9.39 16.76
CA SER A 167 -7.07 -10.53 17.32
C SER A 167 -8.53 -10.53 16.86
N GLN A 168 -9.22 -9.38 16.98
CA GLN A 168 -10.61 -9.22 16.55
C GLN A 168 -10.77 -9.43 15.05
N LYS A 169 -9.86 -8.87 14.22
CA LYS A 169 -9.87 -9.10 12.77
C LYS A 169 -9.72 -10.60 12.45
N LEU A 170 -8.81 -11.30 13.12
CA LEU A 170 -8.63 -12.75 12.90
C LEU A 170 -9.85 -13.58 13.35
N GLU A 171 -10.54 -13.21 14.43
CA GLU A 171 -11.79 -13.85 14.85
C GLU A 171 -12.91 -13.67 13.81
N LEU A 172 -13.04 -12.46 13.26
CA LEU A 172 -13.97 -12.18 12.18
C LEU A 172 -13.65 -13.01 10.93
N LEU A 173 -12.37 -13.10 10.54
CA LEU A 173 -11.94 -13.91 9.41
C LEU A 173 -12.16 -15.40 9.65
N ALA A 174 -11.88 -15.91 10.85
CA ALA A 174 -12.09 -17.32 11.19
C ALA A 174 -13.57 -17.72 11.08
N THR A 175 -14.48 -16.79 11.40
CA THR A 175 -15.93 -17.01 11.35
C THR A 175 -16.48 -16.90 9.94
N ASN A 176 -15.99 -15.96 9.14
CA ASN A 176 -16.63 -15.56 7.88
C ASN A 176 -15.92 -16.05 6.61
N LEU A 177 -14.61 -16.33 6.67
CA LEU A 177 -13.91 -16.84 5.49
C LEU A 177 -14.26 -18.32 5.23
N PRO A 178 -14.23 -18.75 3.95
CA PRO A 178 -14.34 -20.17 3.59
C PRO A 178 -13.32 -21.04 4.33
N SER A 179 -13.71 -22.27 4.65
CA SER A 179 -12.92 -23.20 5.47
C SER A 179 -11.51 -23.48 4.97
N ARG A 180 -11.26 -23.32 3.66
CA ARG A 180 -9.93 -23.43 3.05
C ARG A 180 -8.89 -22.46 3.64
N HIS A 181 -9.30 -21.35 4.23
CA HIS A 181 -8.39 -20.39 4.88
C HIS A 181 -8.21 -20.63 6.39
N HIS A 182 -9.05 -21.47 7.02
CA HIS A 182 -9.10 -21.59 8.48
C HIS A 182 -7.77 -22.02 9.09
N ARG A 183 -7.00 -22.87 8.41
CA ARG A 183 -5.67 -23.31 8.89
C ARG A 183 -4.70 -22.13 9.01
N LEU A 184 -4.64 -21.29 8.00
CA LEU A 184 -3.77 -20.11 7.97
C LEU A 184 -4.21 -19.06 8.99
N VAL A 185 -5.53 -18.81 9.10
CA VAL A 185 -6.08 -17.89 10.10
C VAL A 185 -5.75 -18.38 11.52
N GLN A 186 -5.96 -19.67 11.81
CA GLN A 186 -5.63 -20.27 13.10
C GLN A 186 -4.12 -20.24 13.38
N HIS A 187 -3.29 -20.45 12.36
CA HIS A 187 -1.84 -20.33 12.49
C HIS A 187 -1.42 -18.90 12.87
N CYS A 188 -1.99 -17.88 12.22
CA CYS A 188 -1.81 -16.48 12.62
C CYS A 188 -2.28 -16.21 14.05
N GLN A 189 -3.47 -16.69 14.44
CA GLN A 189 -4.01 -16.49 15.79
C GLN A 189 -3.08 -17.06 16.87
N LYS A 190 -2.56 -18.28 16.67
CA LYS A 190 -1.66 -18.95 17.62
C LYS A 190 -0.32 -18.24 17.77
N ASN A 191 0.13 -17.54 16.73
CA ASN A 191 1.46 -16.94 16.66
C ASN A 191 1.43 -15.39 16.67
N LEU A 192 0.27 -14.77 16.92
CA LEU A 192 0.12 -13.31 16.86
C LEU A 192 1.08 -12.56 17.79
N GLN A 193 1.38 -13.18 18.94
CA GLN A 193 2.32 -12.65 19.95
C GLN A 193 3.72 -12.35 19.41
N TYR A 194 4.15 -12.98 18.30
CA TYR A 194 5.45 -12.69 17.69
C TYR A 194 5.55 -11.23 17.21
N LEU A 195 4.44 -10.59 16.85
CA LEU A 195 4.42 -9.18 16.41
C LEU A 195 4.66 -8.19 17.56
N SER A 196 4.45 -8.62 18.79
CA SER A 196 4.65 -7.81 20.00
C SER A 196 6.01 -8.05 20.65
N LEU A 197 6.86 -8.88 20.06
CA LEU A 197 8.19 -9.15 20.59
C LEU A 197 9.06 -7.88 20.55
N PRO A 198 9.88 -7.61 21.59
CA PRO A 198 10.81 -6.48 21.61
C PRO A 198 11.76 -6.44 20.41
N GLU A 199 12.10 -7.60 19.85
CA GLU A 199 13.02 -7.76 18.72
C GLU A 199 12.39 -7.39 17.36
N ILE A 200 11.05 -7.26 17.28
CA ILE A 200 10.35 -6.82 16.07
C ILE A 200 10.24 -5.28 16.08
N PRO A 201 10.91 -4.59 15.15
CA PRO A 201 10.79 -3.15 15.06
C PRO A 201 9.37 -2.75 14.64
N TRP A 202 8.86 -1.69 15.25
CA TRP A 202 7.69 -1.00 14.76
C TRP A 202 8.14 0.03 13.75
N THR A 203 7.57 0.03 12.56
CA THR A 203 8.07 0.80 11.44
C THR A 203 6.96 1.63 10.80
N ILE A 204 7.35 2.74 10.18
CA ILE A 204 6.43 3.43 9.28
C ILE A 204 6.02 2.47 8.16
N THR A 205 4.71 2.38 7.93
CA THR A 205 4.07 1.41 7.04
C THR A 205 3.16 2.18 6.09
N HIS A 206 3.21 1.88 4.78
CA HIS A 206 2.50 2.64 3.73
C HIS A 206 0.97 2.49 3.75
N GLY A 207 0.45 1.35 4.23
CA GLY A 207 -0.98 1.04 4.25
C GLY A 207 -1.55 0.56 2.90
N ASP A 208 -1.17 1.21 1.80
CA ASP A 208 -1.69 0.90 0.45
C ASP A 208 -0.58 0.61 -0.60
N LEU A 209 0.37 -0.28 -0.29
CA LEU A 209 1.55 -0.52 -1.15
C LEU A 209 1.25 -1.43 -2.36
N CYS A 210 0.39 -0.98 -3.28
CA CYS A 210 0.01 -1.69 -4.49
C CYS A 210 0.74 -1.19 -5.75
N ASP A 211 0.44 -1.79 -6.92
CA ASP A 211 1.10 -1.54 -8.21
C ASP A 211 0.94 -0.10 -8.71
N THR A 212 -0.15 0.57 -8.32
CA THR A 212 -0.35 1.99 -8.61
C THR A 212 0.45 2.91 -7.69
N ASN A 213 0.94 2.42 -6.56
CA ASN A 213 1.72 3.21 -5.59
C ASN A 213 3.21 2.86 -5.60
N LEU A 214 3.68 2.27 -6.70
CA LEU A 214 5.10 2.07 -7.00
C LEU A 214 5.43 2.80 -8.30
N LEU A 215 6.33 3.77 -8.24
CA LEU A 215 6.87 4.45 -9.42
C LEU A 215 8.23 3.86 -9.77
N VAL A 216 8.41 3.51 -11.03
CA VAL A 216 9.66 2.94 -11.54
C VAL A 216 10.14 3.67 -12.78
N ASP A 217 11.45 3.72 -12.96
CA ASP A 217 12.05 4.14 -14.22
C ASP A 217 11.80 3.04 -15.26
N SER A 218 11.04 3.36 -16.32
CA SER A 218 10.59 2.36 -17.32
C SER A 218 11.73 1.80 -18.17
N LEU A 219 12.89 2.47 -18.23
CA LEU A 219 14.06 2.01 -18.97
C LEU A 219 14.91 1.04 -18.16
N THR A 220 15.02 1.25 -16.85
CA THR A 220 15.94 0.51 -15.98
C THR A 220 15.25 -0.45 -15.03
N GLY A 221 14.00 -0.21 -14.65
CA GLY A 221 13.29 -0.92 -13.58
C GLY A 221 13.67 -0.44 -12.18
N THR A 222 14.31 0.73 -12.06
CA THR A 222 14.68 1.28 -10.76
C THR A 222 13.46 1.84 -10.04
N LEU A 223 13.23 1.47 -8.78
CA LEU A 223 12.22 2.11 -7.94
C LEU A 223 12.59 3.58 -7.70
N THR A 224 11.71 4.49 -8.10
CA THR A 224 11.94 5.95 -8.10
C THR A 224 10.99 6.71 -7.19
N GLY A 225 9.88 6.10 -6.80
CA GLY A 225 8.92 6.75 -5.90
C GLY A 225 7.87 5.80 -5.34
N VAL A 226 7.33 6.18 -4.19
CA VAL A 226 6.23 5.54 -3.46
C VAL A 226 5.28 6.66 -3.01
N PRO A 227 4.28 7.02 -3.85
CA PRO A 227 3.27 8.04 -3.54
C PRO A 227 2.11 7.48 -2.71
N ASP A 228 1.23 8.38 -2.24
CA ASP A 228 -0.03 8.08 -1.53
C ASP A 228 0.11 7.46 -0.12
N TRP A 229 0.71 8.23 0.78
CA TRP A 229 0.87 7.90 2.20
C TRP A 229 -0.37 8.22 3.06
N ALA A 230 -1.57 8.22 2.46
CA ALA A 230 -2.80 8.53 3.19
C ALA A 230 -3.15 7.48 4.26
N GLU A 231 -2.80 6.22 4.01
CA GLU A 231 -3.02 5.09 4.92
C GLU A 231 -1.77 4.78 5.77
N ALA A 232 -0.84 5.73 5.87
CA ALA A 232 0.38 5.52 6.63
C ALA A 232 0.10 5.28 8.11
N GLU A 233 0.76 4.28 8.69
CA GLU A 233 0.64 3.95 10.11
C GLU A 233 1.98 3.43 10.64
N VAL A 234 2.20 3.54 11.96
CA VAL A 234 3.31 2.87 12.63
C VAL A 234 2.83 1.50 13.11
N LEU A 235 3.39 0.43 12.56
CA LEU A 235 2.96 -0.95 12.80
C LEU A 235 4.16 -1.89 12.97
N PRO A 236 4.00 -3.07 13.60
CA PRO A 236 5.02 -4.10 13.58
C PRO A 236 5.49 -4.41 12.15
N PHE A 237 6.79 -4.52 11.95
CA PHE A 237 7.34 -4.82 10.64
C PHE A 237 6.79 -6.15 10.10
N GLY A 238 6.54 -6.17 8.79
CA GLY A 238 6.05 -7.35 8.06
C GLY A 238 4.64 -7.19 7.53
N LEU A 239 3.81 -6.35 8.16
CA LEU A 239 2.41 -6.16 7.76
C LEU A 239 2.24 -5.60 6.34
N ALA A 240 3.12 -4.72 5.88
CA ALA A 240 3.09 -4.22 4.50
C ALA A 240 3.76 -5.14 3.46
N LEU A 241 4.35 -6.27 3.87
CA LEU A 241 5.00 -7.18 2.92
C LEU A 241 4.01 -7.81 1.92
N TRP A 242 2.70 -7.67 2.12
CA TRP A 242 1.73 -8.00 1.08
C TRP A 242 2.01 -7.25 -0.23
N GLY A 243 2.59 -6.03 -0.18
CA GLY A 243 3.00 -5.28 -1.35
C GLY A 243 4.12 -5.95 -2.17
N LEU A 244 4.90 -6.86 -1.58
CA LEU A 244 5.83 -7.69 -2.32
C LEU A 244 5.10 -8.59 -3.32
N GLN A 245 3.90 -9.10 -2.97
CA GLN A 245 3.15 -9.99 -3.86
C GLN A 245 2.84 -9.31 -5.20
N THR A 246 2.60 -8.00 -5.19
CA THR A 246 2.41 -7.19 -6.41
C THR A 246 3.58 -7.27 -7.40
N LEU A 247 4.80 -7.55 -6.94
CA LEU A 247 5.97 -7.72 -7.80
C LEU A 247 6.24 -9.18 -8.19
N LEU A 248 5.51 -10.14 -7.62
CA LEU A 248 5.73 -11.57 -7.83
C LEU A 248 4.67 -12.19 -8.75
N GLY A 249 3.58 -11.48 -9.01
CA GLY A 249 2.50 -11.96 -9.85
C GLY A 249 1.48 -10.87 -10.17
N SER A 250 0.41 -11.27 -10.83
CA SER A 250 -0.68 -10.39 -11.23
C SER A 250 -2.02 -11.12 -11.19
N MET A 251 -3.11 -10.35 -11.11
CA MET A 251 -4.45 -10.90 -11.32
C MET A 251 -4.65 -11.17 -12.82
N ASP A 252 -4.96 -12.41 -13.17
CA ASP A 252 -5.48 -12.75 -14.49
C ASP A 252 -6.97 -12.42 -14.51
N GLU A 253 -7.33 -11.36 -15.23
CA GLU A 253 -8.72 -10.91 -15.35
C GLU A 253 -9.60 -11.90 -16.13
N ALA A 254 -9.03 -12.64 -17.09
CA ALA A 254 -9.77 -13.61 -17.91
C ALA A 254 -10.11 -14.86 -17.09
N GLU A 255 -9.15 -15.35 -16.31
CA GLU A 255 -9.32 -16.54 -15.47
C GLU A 255 -9.80 -16.22 -14.04
N SER A 256 -9.90 -14.93 -13.71
CA SER A 256 -10.30 -14.43 -12.38
C SER A 256 -9.51 -15.07 -11.24
N ARG A 257 -8.19 -15.19 -11.42
CA ARG A 257 -7.29 -15.78 -10.43
C ARG A 257 -5.94 -15.07 -10.38
N TRP A 258 -5.33 -15.09 -9.21
CA TRP A 258 -3.95 -14.63 -9.06
C TRP A 258 -2.97 -15.64 -9.69
N LEU A 259 -2.05 -15.14 -10.50
CA LEU A 259 -0.99 -15.92 -11.13
C LEU A 259 0.36 -15.36 -10.74
N TYR A 260 1.23 -16.22 -10.21
CA TYR A 260 2.64 -15.90 -10.05
C TYR A 260 3.36 -15.94 -11.39
N PHE A 261 4.35 -15.06 -11.57
CA PHE A 261 5.28 -15.14 -12.69
C PHE A 261 6.07 -16.44 -12.63
N SER A 262 6.52 -16.97 -13.77
CA SER A 262 7.32 -18.20 -13.82
C SER A 262 8.56 -18.13 -12.93
N GLU A 263 9.13 -16.95 -12.78
CA GLU A 263 10.36 -16.66 -12.05
C GLU A 263 10.11 -16.13 -10.63
N TYR A 264 8.88 -16.18 -10.10
CA TYR A 264 8.54 -15.56 -8.81
C TYR A 264 9.44 -16.02 -7.66
N ALA A 265 9.87 -17.29 -7.65
CA ALA A 265 10.76 -17.83 -6.63
C ALA A 265 12.16 -17.20 -6.68
N SER A 266 12.65 -16.89 -7.89
CA SER A 266 13.91 -16.17 -8.10
C SER A 266 13.79 -14.74 -7.61
N LEU A 267 12.71 -14.04 -7.99
CA LEU A 267 12.43 -12.68 -7.54
C LEU A 267 12.30 -12.59 -6.02
N GLU A 268 11.57 -13.52 -5.41
CA GLU A 268 11.45 -13.58 -3.95
C GLU A 268 12.81 -13.85 -3.27
N SER A 269 13.65 -14.73 -3.84
CA SER A 269 15.00 -14.95 -3.34
C SER A 269 15.85 -13.67 -3.39
N ILE A 270 15.77 -12.92 -4.50
CA ILE A 270 16.45 -11.63 -4.67
C ILE A 270 15.97 -10.62 -3.61
N PHE A 271 14.66 -10.55 -3.36
CA PHE A 271 14.11 -9.68 -2.34
C PHE A 271 14.74 -9.96 -0.97
N TRP A 272 14.71 -11.22 -0.52
CA TRP A 272 15.21 -11.58 0.79
C TRP A 272 16.74 -11.46 0.89
N ALA A 273 17.48 -11.78 -0.18
CA ALA A 273 18.92 -11.59 -0.24
C ALA A 273 19.30 -10.11 -0.12
N GLU A 274 18.66 -9.22 -0.89
CA GLU A 274 18.93 -7.78 -0.83
C GLU A 274 18.45 -7.16 0.49
N PHE A 275 17.30 -7.59 1.02
CA PHE A 275 16.81 -7.15 2.33
C PHE A 275 17.81 -7.48 3.43
N THR A 276 18.18 -8.76 3.57
CA THR A 276 19.11 -9.24 4.60
C THR A 276 20.51 -8.67 4.46
N LYS A 277 21.02 -8.47 3.24
CA LYS A 277 22.27 -7.76 2.98
C LYS A 277 22.28 -6.32 3.50
N ASN A 278 21.13 -5.66 3.51
CA ASN A 278 21.00 -4.26 3.94
C ASN A 278 20.67 -4.10 5.43
N ILE A 279 20.47 -5.20 6.16
CA ILE A 279 20.22 -5.22 7.60
C ILE A 279 21.26 -6.12 8.32
N ALA A 280 21.13 -6.28 9.63
CA ALA A 280 21.90 -7.29 10.37
C ALA A 280 21.26 -8.67 10.24
N SER A 281 21.99 -9.72 10.65
CA SER A 281 21.44 -11.07 10.73
C SER A 281 20.18 -11.11 11.59
N LEU A 282 19.13 -11.74 11.09
CA LEU A 282 17.87 -11.94 11.81
C LEU A 282 17.95 -13.19 12.68
N SER A 283 17.44 -13.08 13.91
CA SER A 283 17.18 -14.25 14.76
C SER A 283 15.98 -15.05 14.27
N GLU A 284 15.83 -16.30 14.71
CA GLU A 284 14.67 -17.15 14.41
C GLU A 284 13.35 -16.49 14.81
N LYS A 285 13.32 -15.83 15.98
CA LYS A 285 12.14 -15.08 16.44
C LYS A 285 11.77 -13.92 15.52
N GLN A 286 12.77 -13.22 14.98
CA GLN A 286 12.54 -12.13 14.04
C GLN A 286 12.01 -12.66 12.71
N TRP A 287 12.58 -13.75 12.21
CA TRP A 287 12.05 -14.44 11.04
C TRP A 287 10.60 -14.87 11.23
N MET A 288 10.27 -15.47 12.38
CA MET A 288 8.91 -15.85 12.71
C MET A 288 7.96 -14.65 12.75
N GLY A 289 8.34 -13.55 13.43
CA GLY A 289 7.53 -12.34 13.46
C GLY A 289 7.32 -11.72 12.07
N ILE A 290 8.35 -11.70 11.21
CA ILE A 290 8.23 -11.25 9.82
C ILE A 290 7.24 -12.13 9.04
N ARG A 291 7.35 -13.46 9.16
CA ARG A 291 6.45 -14.42 8.46
C ARG A 291 5.01 -14.23 8.92
N ILE A 292 4.75 -14.17 10.22
CA ILE A 292 3.41 -13.94 10.78
C ILE A 292 2.87 -12.57 10.37
N GLY A 293 3.70 -11.53 10.39
CA GLY A 293 3.33 -10.19 9.96
C GLY A 293 2.93 -10.14 8.49
N HIS A 294 3.69 -10.82 7.62
CA HIS A 294 3.38 -10.93 6.19
C HIS A 294 2.05 -11.66 5.96
N LEU A 295 1.85 -12.83 6.60
CA LEU A 295 0.62 -13.60 6.48
C LEU A 295 -0.60 -12.79 6.98
N LEU A 296 -0.46 -12.14 8.14
CA LEU A 296 -1.52 -11.28 8.70
C LEU A 296 -1.82 -10.09 7.78
N GLY A 297 -0.78 -9.47 7.21
CA GLY A 297 -0.92 -8.39 6.24
C GLY A 297 -1.77 -8.79 5.03
N LEU A 298 -1.51 -9.97 4.46
CA LEU A 298 -2.29 -10.54 3.35
C LEU A 298 -3.74 -10.81 3.75
N LEU A 299 -3.95 -11.44 4.90
CA LEU A 299 -5.29 -11.72 5.44
C LEU A 299 -6.09 -10.43 5.67
N CYS A 300 -5.48 -9.40 6.27
CA CYS A 300 -6.15 -8.13 6.50
C CYS A 300 -6.44 -7.40 5.18
N ARG A 301 -5.45 -7.30 4.29
CA ARG A 301 -5.59 -6.55 3.04
C ARG A 301 -6.60 -7.17 2.07
N HIS A 302 -6.55 -8.49 1.92
CA HIS A 302 -7.33 -9.20 0.91
C HIS A 302 -8.50 -9.99 1.45
N GLY A 303 -8.62 -10.16 2.79
CA GLY A 303 -9.76 -10.79 3.45
C GLY A 303 -10.87 -9.82 3.88
N PHE A 304 -10.63 -8.51 3.85
CA PHE A 304 -11.64 -7.48 4.16
C PHE A 304 -11.98 -6.62 2.94
N LYS A 305 -13.17 -6.01 2.96
CA LYS A 305 -13.62 -4.96 2.03
C LYS A 305 -14.21 -3.79 2.82
N PHE A 306 -14.03 -2.57 2.31
CA PHE A 306 -14.58 -1.37 2.93
C PHE A 306 -15.98 -1.06 2.38
N THR A 307 -16.96 -0.80 3.25
CA THR A 307 -18.36 -0.52 2.88
C THR A 307 -18.75 0.96 3.00
N GLY A 308 -17.79 1.86 3.22
CA GLY A 308 -18.07 3.26 3.55
C GLY A 308 -18.25 3.51 5.05
N THR A 309 -18.77 2.52 5.78
CA THR A 309 -18.99 2.58 7.24
C THR A 309 -17.97 1.79 8.05
N GLY A 310 -17.18 0.95 7.41
CA GLY A 310 -16.16 0.14 8.05
C GLY A 310 -15.64 -0.98 7.15
N GLU A 311 -14.69 -1.75 7.67
CA GLU A 311 -14.21 -2.97 7.06
C GLU A 311 -15.09 -4.15 7.47
N ILE A 312 -15.53 -4.93 6.49
CA ILE A 312 -16.22 -6.21 6.73
C ILE A 312 -15.45 -7.34 6.02
N PRO A 313 -15.52 -8.59 6.54
CA PRO A 313 -14.95 -9.73 5.84
C PRO A 313 -15.55 -9.87 4.44
N LYS A 314 -14.72 -10.25 3.48
CA LYS A 314 -15.18 -10.62 2.13
C LYS A 314 -15.94 -11.93 2.19
N ASP A 315 -16.96 -12.01 1.34
CA ASP A 315 -17.66 -13.24 1.00
C ASP A 315 -16.82 -14.07 0.02
N ASP A 316 -17.23 -15.31 -0.28
CA ASP A 316 -16.58 -16.16 -1.31
C ASP A 316 -16.86 -15.69 -2.76
N SER A 317 -16.94 -14.37 -2.95
CA SER A 317 -17.07 -13.75 -4.25
C SER A 317 -15.69 -13.59 -4.93
N TRP A 318 -15.71 -13.06 -6.15
CA TRP A 318 -14.52 -12.77 -6.96
C TRP A 318 -13.42 -12.00 -6.17
N ASP A 319 -13.81 -11.20 -5.18
CA ASP A 319 -12.94 -10.39 -4.32
C ASP A 319 -11.92 -11.21 -3.51
N LEU A 320 -12.20 -12.49 -3.27
CA LEU A 320 -11.37 -13.39 -2.47
C LEU A 320 -10.32 -14.14 -3.29
N ARG A 321 -10.41 -14.10 -4.63
CA ARG A 321 -9.53 -14.86 -5.53
C ARG A 321 -8.06 -14.45 -5.46
N ILE A 322 -7.80 -13.18 -5.13
CA ILE A 322 -6.44 -12.69 -4.86
C ILE A 322 -5.87 -13.37 -3.62
N LEU A 323 -6.65 -13.40 -2.53
CA LEU A 323 -6.26 -14.07 -1.29
C LEU A 323 -6.04 -15.57 -1.52
N ASP A 324 -6.97 -16.22 -2.25
CA ASP A 324 -6.86 -17.64 -2.60
C ASP A 324 -5.52 -17.94 -3.29
N GLY A 325 -5.17 -17.20 -4.35
CA GLY A 325 -3.96 -17.50 -5.11
C GLY A 325 -2.66 -17.08 -4.42
N GLN A 326 -2.66 -16.06 -3.56
CA GLN A 326 -1.46 -15.67 -2.80
C GLN A 326 -1.20 -16.59 -1.60
N LEU A 327 -2.26 -17.13 -0.97
CA LEU A 327 -2.12 -17.96 0.23
C LEU A 327 -2.14 -19.46 -0.06
N LEU A 328 -3.09 -19.94 -0.85
CA LEU A 328 -3.34 -21.39 -0.99
C LEU A 328 -2.40 -22.05 -2.00
N ALA A 329 -1.93 -21.32 -3.00
CA ALA A 329 -0.96 -21.85 -3.99
C ALA A 329 0.37 -22.25 -3.32
N ASN A 330 0.73 -21.59 -2.21
CA ASN A 330 1.97 -21.80 -1.48
C ASN A 330 1.71 -21.99 0.03
N GLU A 331 0.63 -22.69 0.41
CA GLU A 331 0.19 -22.80 1.83
C GLU A 331 1.31 -23.27 2.77
N LYS A 332 2.16 -24.21 2.32
CA LYS A 332 3.27 -24.77 3.11
C LYS A 332 4.24 -23.70 3.60
N LYS A 333 4.60 -22.74 2.75
CA LYS A 333 5.51 -21.63 3.07
C LYS A 333 5.04 -20.82 4.28
N TRP A 334 3.72 -20.72 4.47
CA TRP A 334 3.13 -19.96 5.56
C TRP A 334 3.01 -20.76 6.87
N LEU A 335 2.92 -22.08 6.77
CA LEU A 335 2.73 -22.99 7.90
C LEU A 335 4.04 -23.58 8.43
N GLU A 336 5.13 -23.47 7.66
CA GLU A 336 6.48 -23.88 8.05
C GLU A 336 6.95 -23.04 9.25
N SER A 337 6.76 -23.65 10.42
CA SER A 337 7.55 -23.38 11.61
C SER A 337 8.80 -24.22 11.44
N ASP A 338 9.95 -23.60 11.19
CA ASP A 338 11.22 -24.33 11.21
C ASP A 338 11.37 -25.10 12.53
#